data_AF-A0A417FKJ3-F1
#
_entry.id   AF-A0A417FKJ3-F1
#
_cell.length_a   1.000
_cell.length_b   1.000
_cell.length_c   1.000
_cell.angle_alpha   90.00
_cell.angle_beta   90.00
_cell.angle_gamma   90.00
#
_symmetry.space_group_name_H-M   'P 1'
#
loop_
_entity.id
_entity.type
_entity.pdbx_description
1 polymer ?
#
loop_
_entity_poly.entity_id
_entity_poly.type
_entity_poly.pdbx_seq_one_letter_code
_entity_poly.pdbx_strand_id
1 'polypeptide(L)'
;MDLSNGTVYTELYTELEGYERNGVCLLMEGSHVSPMQVVRELMAREEGSYMRDYEMNADGYIESLSFINVTKKNETENEHKPS
;
A
#
# COMPACT_ATOMS: atom_id res chain seq x y z
N MET A 1 -17.90 14.45 5.45
CA MET A 1 -16.94 13.35 5.62
C MET A 1 -17.68 12.27 6.37
N ASP A 2 -17.83 11.09 5.76
CA ASP A 2 -18.46 9.96 6.41
C ASP A 2 -17.57 9.51 7.59
N LEU A 3 -18.16 9.40 8.78
CA LEU A 3 -17.43 9.07 10.02
C LEU A 3 -16.83 7.65 9.96
N SER A 4 -17.38 6.80 9.08
CA SER A 4 -16.88 5.46 8.75
C SER A 4 -15.43 5.49 8.25
N ASN A 5 -15.11 6.37 7.30
CA ASN A 5 -13.77 6.44 6.70
C ASN A 5 -12.70 6.91 7.69
N GLY A 6 -13.04 7.78 8.64
CA GLY A 6 -12.10 8.22 9.67
C GLY A 6 -11.61 7.08 10.56
N THR A 7 -12.48 6.11 10.85
CA THR A 7 -12.13 4.93 11.65
C THR A 7 -11.25 3.97 10.86
N VAL A 8 -11.58 3.71 9.59
CA VAL A 8 -10.79 2.83 8.69
C VAL A 8 -9.34 3.27 8.58
N TYR A 9 -9.08 4.56 8.35
CA TYR A 9 -7.70 5.03 8.21
C TYR A 9 -6.93 5.08 9.54
N THR A 10 -7.63 5.24 10.67
CA THR A 10 -7.01 5.20 11.99
C THR A 10 -6.60 3.76 12.35
N GLU A 11 -7.44 2.79 12.04
CA GLU A 11 -7.14 1.36 12.20
C GLU A 11 -5.99 0.93 11.29
N LEU A 12 -6.00 1.35 10.02
CA LEU A 12 -4.91 1.09 9.08
C LEU A 12 -3.59 1.69 9.56
N TYR A 13 -3.60 2.94 10.03
CA TYR A 13 -2.40 3.55 10.59
C TYR A 13 -1.83 2.73 11.76
N THR A 14 -2.71 2.31 12.68
CA THR A 14 -2.33 1.53 13.85
C THR A 14 -1.76 0.15 13.47
N GLU A 15 -2.35 -0.52 12.49
CA GLU A 15 -1.84 -1.77 11.93
C GLU A 15 -0.41 -1.59 11.36
N LEU A 16 -0.22 -0.58 10.51
CA LEU A 16 1.05 -0.31 9.84
C LEU A 16 2.14 0.15 10.81
N GLU A 17 1.79 0.94 11.83
CA GLU A 17 2.71 1.28 12.92
C GLU A 17 3.17 0.01 13.66
N GLY A 18 2.27 -0.96 13.87
CA GLY A 18 2.61 -2.25 14.43
C GLY A 18 3.66 -2.99 13.61
N TYR A 19 3.50 -3.05 12.28
CA TYR A 19 4.50 -3.66 11.39
C TYR A 19 5.85 -2.94 11.44
N GLU A 20 5.85 -1.61 11.29
CA GLU A 20 7.08 -0.81 11.33
C GLU A 20 7.84 -0.99 12.66
N ARG A 21 7.12 -0.98 13.79
CA ARG A 21 7.71 -1.21 15.11
C ARG A 21 8.31 -2.60 15.31
N ASN A 22 7.81 -3.60 14.60
CA ASN A 22 8.36 -4.96 14.60
C ASN A 22 9.48 -5.14 13.56
N GLY A 23 9.93 -4.07 12.91
CA GLY A 23 11.02 -4.09 11.93
C GLY A 23 10.60 -4.53 10.53
N VAL A 24 9.29 -4.60 10.26
CA VAL A 24 8.76 -4.93 8.94
C VAL A 24 8.78 -3.67 8.07
N CYS A 25 9.41 -3.78 6.90
CA CYS A 25 9.56 -2.65 6.00
C CYS A 25 8.24 -2.33 5.28
N LEU A 26 7.87 -1.06 5.19
CA LEU A 26 6.76 -0.61 4.35
C LEU A 26 7.31 0.01 3.07
N LEU A 27 6.80 -0.45 1.93
CA LEU A 27 7.20 -0.02 0.60
C LEU A 27 5.98 0.51 -0.15
N MET A 28 6.15 1.58 -0.92
CA MET A 28 5.16 2.06 -1.87
C MET A 28 5.85 2.35 -3.20
N GLU A 29 5.40 1.67 -4.27
CA GLU A 29 6.07 1.68 -5.57
C GLU A 29 7.58 1.34 -5.45
N GLY A 30 7.93 0.39 -4.59
CA GLY A 30 9.31 -0.04 -4.32
C GLY A 30 10.15 0.93 -3.49
N SER A 31 9.58 2.03 -2.99
CA SER A 31 10.29 2.99 -2.12
C SER A 31 9.86 2.86 -0.66
N HIS A 32 10.81 2.95 0.28
CA HIS A 32 10.50 2.96 1.71
C HIS A 32 9.62 4.15 2.10
N VAL A 33 8.59 3.87 2.90
CA VAL A 33 7.61 4.85 3.38
C VAL A 33 7.25 4.60 4.84
N SER A 34 6.82 5.65 5.53
CA SER A 34 6.21 5.53 6.87
C SER A 34 4.73 5.15 6.79
N PRO A 35 4.14 4.59 7.87
CA PRO A 35 2.70 4.33 7.97
C PRO A 35 1.85 5.55 7.61
N MET A 36 2.25 6.74 8.05
CA MET A 36 1.54 7.99 7.77
C MET A 36 1.55 8.34 6.28
N GLN A 37 2.66 8.09 5.57
CA GLN A 37 2.74 8.35 4.13
C GLN A 37 1.79 7.42 3.35
N VAL A 38 1.73 6.14 3.71
CA VAL A 38 0.81 5.17 3.09
C VAL A 38 -0.64 5.62 3.27
N VAL A 39 -1.04 5.95 4.50
CA VAL A 39 -2.40 6.38 4.81
C VAL A 39 -2.78 7.65 4.05
N ARG A 40 -1.89 8.63 4.01
CA ARG A 40 -2.13 9.88 3.26
C ARG A 40 -2.33 9.64 1.76
N GLU A 41 -1.55 8.75 1.16
CA GLU A 41 -1.70 8.43 -0.25
C GLU A 41 -3.02 7.71 -0.52
N LEU A 42 -3.42 6.75 0.34
CA LEU A 42 -4.69 6.05 0.21
C LEU A 42 -5.89 6.97 0.40
N MET A 43 -5.82 7.92 1.35
CA MET A 43 -6.85 8.96 1.52
C MET A 43 -6.99 9.88 0.30
N ALA A 44 -5.90 10.11 -0.44
CA ALA A 44 -5.87 11.00 -1.59
C ALA A 44 -6.35 10.32 -2.88
N ARG A 45 -6.50 8.99 -2.89
CA ARG A 45 -6.90 8.21 -4.06
C ARG A 45 -8.28 7.58 -3.86
N GLU A 46 -8.85 7.13 -4.97
CA GLU A 46 -10.08 6.34 -4.95
C GLU A 46 -9.83 4.96 -4.34
N GLU A 47 -10.85 4.44 -3.66
CA GLU A 47 -10.83 3.09 -3.08
C GLU A 47 -10.53 2.04 -4.16
N GLY A 48 -9.67 1.06 -3.84
CA GLY A 48 -9.24 0.03 -4.79
C GLY A 48 -8.07 0.43 -5.71
N SER A 49 -7.48 1.63 -5.54
CA SER A 49 -6.34 2.07 -6.36
C SER A 49 -5.03 1.31 -6.10
N TYR A 50 -4.89 0.66 -4.95
CA TYR A 50 -3.68 -0.02 -4.51
C TYR A 50 -3.96 -1.45 -4.06
N MET A 51 -3.03 -2.36 -4.36
CA MET A 51 -2.92 -3.68 -3.72
C MET A 51 -1.78 -3.69 -2.71
N ARG A 52 -1.90 -4.53 -1.69
CA ARG A 52 -0.91 -4.71 -0.62
C ARG A 52 -0.37 -6.14 -0.68
N ASP A 53 0.89 -6.29 -1.08
CA ASP A 53 1.60 -7.55 -1.12
C ASP A 53 2.41 -7.77 0.16
N TYR A 54 2.56 -9.03 0.57
CA TYR A 54 3.37 -9.43 1.72
C TYR A 54 4.56 -10.24 1.23
N GLU A 55 5.76 -9.78 1.58
CA GLU A 55 6.99 -10.51 1.30
C GLU A 55 7.45 -11.19 2.58
N MET A 56 7.83 -12.46 2.46
CA MET A 56 8.30 -13.28 3.57
C MET A 56 9.79 -13.55 3.43
N ASN A 57 10.50 -13.52 4.55
CA ASN A 57 11.87 -13.98 4.60
C ASN A 57 11.96 -15.52 4.55
N ALA A 58 13.19 -16.05 4.49
CA ALA A 58 13.46 -17.49 4.42
C ALA A 58 12.93 -18.29 5.63
N ASP A 59 12.74 -17.63 6.77
CA ASP A 59 12.22 -18.24 7.99
C ASP A 59 10.68 -18.22 8.04
N GLY A 60 10.02 -17.64 7.03
CA GLY A 60 8.56 -17.58 6.91
C GLY A 60 7.90 -16.42 7.65
N TYR A 61 8.67 -15.44 8.14
CA TYR A 61 8.14 -14.21 8.73
C TYR A 61 7.98 -13.13 7.67
N ILE A 62 6.96 -12.29 7.84
CA ILE A 62 6.77 -11.11 6.99
C ILE A 62 7.97 -10.17 7.19
N GLU A 63 8.67 -9.86 6.10
CA GLU A 63 9.79 -8.92 6.10
C GLU A 63 9.42 -7.55 5.52
N SER A 64 8.44 -7.52 4.60
CA SER A 64 7.97 -6.28 4.01
C SER A 64 6.49 -6.32 3.61
N LEU A 65 5.88 -5.13 3.55
CA LEU A 65 4.58 -4.90 2.92
C LEU A 65 4.76 -3.92 1.77
N SER A 66 4.33 -4.31 0.57
CA SER A 66 4.48 -3.54 -0.67
C SER A 66 3.12 -3.03 -1.16
N PHE A 67 2.95 -1.71 -1.22
CA PHE A 67 1.77 -1.04 -1.77
C PHE A 67 2.00 -0.70 -3.25
N ILE A 68 1.22 -1.33 -4.12
CA ILE A 68 1.38 -1.24 -5.58
C ILE A 68 0.11 -0.63 -6.18
N ASN A 69 0.25 0.47 -6.89
CA ASN A 69 -0.84 1.09 -7.60
C ASN A 69 -1.23 0.22 -8.80
N VAL A 70 -2.46 -0.28 -8.80
CA VAL A 70 -2.97 -1.15 -9.87
C VAL A 70 -3.78 -0.39 -10.92
N THR A 71 -4.20 0.85 -10.62
CA THR A 71 -4.90 1.69 -11.58
C THR A 71 -3.97 2.25 -12.66
N LYS A 72 -2.71 2.54 -12.32
CA LYS A 72 -1.65 2.97 -13.27
C LYS A 72 -1.21 1.87 -14.23
N LYS A 73 -1.27 0.58 -13.83
CA LYS A 73 -0.84 -0.54 -14.68
C LYS A 73 -1.74 -0.73 -15.91
N ASN A 74 -3.00 -0.30 -15.83
CA ASN A 74 -3.95 -0.41 -16.93
C ASN A 74 -3.75 0.64 -18.04
N GLU A 75 -2.94 1.67 -17.79
CA GLU A 75 -2.65 2.71 -18.80
C GLU A 75 -1.51 2.29 -19.74
N THR A 76 -0.60 1.41 -19.30
CA THR A 76 0.58 1.00 -20.09
C THR A 76 0.36 -0.22 -20.99
N GLU A 77 -0.70 -1.01 -20.77
CA GLU A 77 -1.04 -2.16 -21.64
C GLU A 77 -1.85 -1.78 -22.90
N ASN A 78 -2.34 -0.54 -23.00
CA ASN A 78 -3.10 -0.07 -24.17
C ASN A 78 -2.27 0.62 -25.27
N GLU A 79 -0.95 0.77 -25.11
CA GLU A 79 -0.08 1.44 -26.11
C GLU A 79 0.56 0.51 -27.16
N HIS A 80 0.39 -0.82 -27.06
CA HIS A 80 1.03 -1.77 -28.01
C HIS A 80 0.04 -2.62 -28.81
N LYS A 81 -0.98 -1.99 -29.42
CA LYS A 81 -1.71 -2.61 -30.53
C LYS A 81 -1.34 -1.91 -31.84
N PRO A 82 -0.39 -2.44 -32.65
CA PRO A 82 -0.16 -1.88 -33.98
C PRO A 82 -1.43 -2.04 -34.83
N SER A 83 -1.81 -0.95 -35.50
CA SER A 83 -2.81 -0.95 -36.58
C SER A 83 -2.29 -1.69 -37.82
#